data_AF-A0A251QC62-F1
#
_entry.id   AF-A0A251QC62-F1
#
_cell.length_a   1.000
_cell.length_b   1.000
_cell.length_c   1.000
_cell.angle_alpha   90.00
_cell.angle_beta   90.00
_cell.angle_gamma   90.00
#
_symmetry.space_group_name_H-M   'P 1'
#
loop_
_entity.id
_entity.type
_entity.pdbx_description
1 polymer ?
#
loop_
_entity_poly.entity_id
_entity_poly.type
_entity_poly.pdbx_seq_one_letter_code
_entity_poly.pdbx_strand_id
1 'polypeptide(L)'
;MNNATQHTVDIPKFLQNYKKVSTSGVSSNQDDTTAVGTEPATREPSNSHYTLAEMLKSPDASSPWDGNYVAKKYRIIIRDVIEELPELMKKGESCPDDLTLVDHICINRESYRAHIKDIPNSSNTENLTTYRSKFISLVKSILERDDNTSVKGENTRVELTHFYLKVEERKVAFDDLWHHPLLMSHTERYYFPFDATMTLDTKKSGVWRDKYPGSESIDLEEKIKESKYDTDFKPCYENYQDNALGVLDYSRDISVHVKKKSGSVCTSH
;
A
#
# COMPACT_ATOMS: atom_id res chain seq x y z
N MET A 1 -26.64 24.36 -24.75
CA MET A 1 -25.17 24.17 -24.86
C MET A 1 -24.58 24.57 -23.52
N ASN A 2 -24.32 23.60 -22.64
CA ASN A 2 -23.76 23.87 -21.32
C ASN A 2 -22.32 23.35 -21.31
N ASN A 3 -21.37 24.28 -21.26
CA ASN A 3 -19.95 23.98 -21.07
C ASN A 3 -19.76 23.38 -19.67
N ALA A 4 -19.30 22.14 -19.62
CA ALA A 4 -18.81 21.53 -18.39
C ALA A 4 -17.38 22.03 -18.13
N THR A 5 -17.21 22.83 -17.09
CA THR A 5 -15.91 23.28 -16.61
C THR A 5 -15.15 22.07 -16.06
N GLN A 6 -14.03 21.74 -16.71
CA GLN A 6 -13.13 20.66 -16.34
C GLN A 6 -12.34 21.09 -15.10
N HIS A 7 -12.77 20.65 -13.91
CA HIS A 7 -12.01 20.86 -12.68
C HIS A 7 -10.78 19.94 -12.69
N THR A 8 -9.63 20.50 -13.08
CA THR A 8 -8.33 19.95 -12.71
C THR A 8 -8.17 20.09 -11.20
N VAL A 9 -8.12 18.97 -10.49
CA VAL A 9 -7.93 18.94 -9.04
C VAL A 9 -6.43 19.05 -8.77
N ASP A 10 -6.02 20.17 -8.18
CA ASP A 10 -4.63 20.41 -7.79
C ASP A 10 -4.20 19.42 -6.70
N ILE A 11 -3.11 18.71 -6.94
CA ILE A 11 -2.48 17.82 -5.96
C ILE A 11 -2.00 18.67 -4.76
N PRO A 12 -2.36 18.33 -3.50
CA PRO A 12 -1.90 19.05 -2.33
C PRO A 12 -0.37 19.23 -2.29
N LYS A 13 0.08 20.47 -2.05
CA LYS A 13 1.49 20.88 -2.18
C LYS A 13 2.46 20.06 -1.31
N PHE A 14 2.05 19.58 -0.13
CA PHE A 14 2.91 18.74 0.70
C PHE A 14 3.37 17.44 0.02
N LEU A 15 2.58 16.87 -0.90
CA LEU A 15 2.94 15.66 -1.63
C LEU A 15 3.94 15.92 -2.76
N GLN A 16 3.99 17.16 -3.26
CA GLN A 16 4.88 17.55 -4.35
C GLN A 16 6.34 17.69 -3.88
N ASN A 17 6.59 17.78 -2.56
CA ASN A 17 7.89 18.16 -2.01
C ASN A 17 8.76 17.01 -1.45
N TYR A 18 8.31 15.75 -1.46
CA TYR A 18 9.11 14.65 -0.90
C TYR A 18 10.12 14.05 -1.89
N LYS A 19 11.30 14.67 -1.97
CA LYS A 19 12.50 14.12 -2.62
C LYS A 19 13.33 13.32 -1.59
N LYS A 20 13.48 12.02 -1.88
CA LYS A 20 14.49 11.07 -1.37
C LYS A 20 14.67 10.93 0.15
N VAL A 21 14.31 9.76 0.66
CA VAL A 21 15.09 9.10 1.73
C VAL A 21 15.37 7.67 1.27
N SER A 22 16.63 7.36 0.98
CA SER A 22 17.10 6.00 0.76
C SER A 22 17.10 5.24 2.07
N THR A 23 16.57 4.02 2.07
CA THR A 23 16.84 3.03 3.12
C THR A 23 17.15 1.68 2.50
N SER A 24 18.44 1.43 2.39
CA SER A 24 19.03 0.10 2.22
C SER A 24 18.91 -0.72 3.52
N GLY A 25 18.58 -2.00 3.35
CA GLY A 25 19.32 -3.10 3.96
C GLY A 25 18.70 -3.86 5.15
N VAL A 26 18.79 -5.19 5.01
CA VAL A 26 18.84 -6.29 6.03
C VAL A 26 17.48 -6.95 6.31
N SER A 27 17.17 -8.09 5.67
CA SER A 27 17.61 -9.49 5.89
C SER A 27 16.92 -10.16 7.09
N SER A 28 16.04 -11.12 6.80
CA SER A 28 15.35 -11.98 7.76
C SER A 28 16.13 -13.29 7.97
N ASN A 29 16.27 -13.69 9.23
CA ASN A 29 16.80 -15.01 9.62
C ASN A 29 15.67 -16.05 9.62
N GLN A 30 16.04 -17.25 9.15
CA GLN A 30 15.31 -18.52 9.24
C GLN A 30 15.13 -18.97 10.68
N ASP A 31 14.06 -19.75 10.92
CA ASP A 31 14.09 -20.86 11.87
C ASP A 31 13.18 -22.01 11.39
N ASP A 32 13.74 -23.22 11.47
CA ASP A 32 13.19 -24.55 11.11
C ASP A 32 12.34 -25.15 12.25
N THR A 33 11.30 -25.93 11.94
CA THR A 33 11.22 -27.40 12.20
C THR A 33 9.84 -28.03 11.87
N THR A 34 9.89 -28.96 10.91
CA THR A 34 9.31 -30.32 10.82
C THR A 34 8.01 -30.75 11.53
N ALA A 35 7.09 -31.35 10.77
CA ALA A 35 6.49 -32.67 11.05
C ALA A 35 5.85 -33.30 9.80
N VAL A 36 6.17 -34.59 9.58
CA VAL A 36 5.79 -35.46 8.45
C VAL A 36 4.43 -36.14 8.71
N GLY A 37 3.63 -36.31 7.66
CA GLY A 37 2.50 -37.24 7.62
C GLY A 37 2.12 -37.60 6.17
N THR A 38 2.52 -38.79 5.73
CA THR A 38 2.18 -39.39 4.43
C THR A 38 0.92 -40.25 4.60
N GLU A 39 -0.16 -40.05 3.83
CA GLU A 39 -0.64 -40.85 2.67
C GLU A 39 -2.17 -40.58 2.49
N PRO A 40 -2.88 -41.02 1.42
CA PRO A 40 -2.47 -41.35 0.05
C PRO A 40 -3.31 -40.60 -1.03
N ALA A 41 -2.89 -40.74 -2.29
CA ALA A 41 -3.43 -40.09 -3.48
C ALA A 41 -4.82 -40.61 -3.92
N THR A 42 -5.73 -39.69 -4.23
CA THR A 42 -6.52 -39.60 -5.48
C THR A 42 -7.63 -38.55 -5.32
N ARG A 43 -7.27 -37.28 -5.54
CA ARG A 43 -8.22 -36.28 -6.02
C ARG A 43 -7.62 -35.71 -7.29
N GLU A 44 -8.39 -35.73 -8.38
CA GLU A 44 -8.09 -34.95 -9.56
C GLU A 44 -7.74 -33.52 -9.10
N PRO A 45 -6.66 -32.89 -9.62
CA PRO A 45 -6.37 -31.53 -9.26
C PRO A 45 -7.51 -30.67 -9.81
N SER A 46 -8.43 -30.25 -8.93
CA SER A 46 -9.28 -29.12 -9.24
C SER A 46 -8.32 -28.01 -9.65
N ASN A 47 -8.43 -27.48 -10.87
CA ASN A 47 -7.63 -26.33 -11.29
C ASN A 47 -7.98 -25.16 -10.35
N SER A 48 -7.26 -25.06 -9.24
CA SER A 48 -7.39 -24.06 -8.17
C SER A 48 -6.77 -22.72 -8.57
N HIS A 49 -6.27 -22.65 -9.80
CA HIS A 49 -5.58 -21.50 -10.37
C HIS A 49 -6.34 -20.98 -11.58
N TYR A 50 -6.45 -19.67 -11.64
CA TYR A 50 -7.02 -18.90 -12.75
C TYR A 50 -6.14 -17.66 -12.94
N THR A 51 -6.22 -17.05 -14.11
CA THR A 51 -5.47 -15.84 -14.42
C THR A 51 -6.10 -14.62 -13.74
N LEU A 52 -5.30 -13.59 -13.48
CA LEU A 52 -5.82 -12.31 -13.01
C LEU A 52 -6.79 -11.70 -14.04
N ALA A 53 -6.54 -11.89 -15.34
CA ALA A 53 -7.47 -11.47 -16.38
C ALA A 53 -8.86 -12.12 -16.22
N GLU A 54 -8.93 -13.44 -15.97
CA GLU A 54 -10.18 -14.14 -15.68
C GLU A 54 -10.83 -13.63 -14.39
N MET A 55 -10.03 -13.36 -13.35
CA MET A 55 -10.51 -12.76 -12.09
C MET A 55 -11.19 -11.43 -12.32
N LEU A 56 -10.57 -10.55 -13.11
CA LEU A 56 -11.03 -9.18 -13.31
C LEU A 56 -12.24 -9.10 -14.24
N LYS A 57 -12.41 -10.08 -15.15
CA LYS A 57 -13.56 -10.18 -16.06
C LYS A 57 -14.74 -10.98 -15.49
N SER A 58 -14.55 -11.67 -14.37
CA SER A 58 -15.61 -12.46 -13.74
C SER A 58 -16.81 -11.57 -13.32
N PRO A 59 -18.06 -12.01 -13.51
CA PRO A 59 -19.24 -11.33 -12.97
C PRO A 59 -19.19 -11.15 -11.45
N ASP A 60 -18.49 -12.04 -10.75
CA ASP A 60 -18.32 -12.02 -9.29
C ASP A 60 -17.12 -11.16 -8.84
N ALA A 61 -16.49 -10.42 -9.77
CA ALA A 61 -15.31 -9.66 -9.46
C ALA A 61 -15.66 -8.44 -8.61
N SER A 62 -15.61 -8.64 -7.28
CA SER A 62 -15.90 -7.59 -6.32
C SER A 62 -15.05 -6.33 -6.53
N SER A 63 -15.59 -5.19 -6.07
CA SER A 63 -14.93 -3.89 -6.11
C SER A 63 -13.47 -3.96 -5.64
N PRO A 64 -12.54 -3.23 -6.29
CA PRO A 64 -11.17 -3.12 -5.82
C PRO A 64 -11.01 -2.37 -4.50
N TRP A 65 -12.06 -1.70 -4.05
CA TRP A 65 -12.08 -0.85 -2.87
C TRP A 65 -12.95 -1.44 -1.76
N ASP A 66 -12.43 -1.40 -0.54
CA ASP A 66 -13.13 -1.66 0.71
C ASP A 66 -13.17 -0.34 1.51
N GLY A 67 -14.24 0.43 1.31
CA GLY A 67 -14.30 1.82 1.77
C GLY A 67 -13.26 2.70 1.07
N ASN A 68 -12.34 3.27 1.86
CA ASN A 68 -11.23 4.12 1.38
C ASN A 68 -9.92 3.33 1.19
N TYR A 69 -9.96 2.00 1.23
CA TYR A 69 -8.76 1.16 1.21
C TYR A 69 -8.82 0.15 0.07
N VAL A 70 -7.66 -0.28 -0.41
CA VAL A 70 -7.57 -1.38 -1.38
C VAL A 70 -8.04 -2.68 -0.70
N ALA A 71 -9.00 -3.37 -1.33
CA ALA A 71 -9.55 -4.61 -0.81
C ALA A 71 -8.45 -5.67 -0.64
N LYS A 72 -8.55 -6.49 0.42
CA LYS A 72 -7.51 -7.42 0.86
C LYS A 72 -6.93 -8.28 -0.27
N LYS A 73 -7.80 -8.86 -1.11
CA LYS A 73 -7.37 -9.74 -2.21
C LYS A 73 -6.48 -9.02 -3.21
N TYR A 74 -6.82 -7.80 -3.61
CA TYR A 74 -6.05 -7.04 -4.60
C TYR A 74 -4.75 -6.49 -4.00
N ARG A 75 -4.76 -6.11 -2.72
CA ARG A 75 -3.53 -5.76 -1.99
C ARG A 75 -2.53 -6.92 -2.00
N ILE A 76 -2.99 -8.15 -1.71
CA ILE A 76 -2.13 -9.35 -1.73
C ILE A 76 -1.54 -9.55 -3.11
N ILE A 77 -2.39 -9.52 -4.15
CA ILE A 77 -1.95 -9.70 -5.54
C ILE A 77 -0.89 -8.66 -5.94
N ILE A 78 -1.13 -7.37 -5.65
CA ILE A 78 -0.17 -6.31 -6.01
C ILE A 78 1.15 -6.49 -5.24
N ARG A 79 1.10 -6.89 -3.96
CA ARG A 79 2.29 -7.16 -3.15
C ARG A 79 3.10 -8.35 -3.64
N ASP A 80 2.45 -9.46 -3.96
CA ASP A 80 3.13 -10.64 -4.52
C ASP A 80 3.80 -10.29 -5.86
N VAL A 81 3.14 -9.49 -6.72
CA VAL A 81 3.77 -9.01 -7.96
C VAL A 81 4.98 -8.11 -7.67
N ILE A 82 4.91 -7.25 -6.66
CA ILE A 82 6.07 -6.42 -6.24
C ILE A 82 7.25 -7.31 -5.82
N GLU A 83 7.00 -8.42 -5.14
CA GLU A 83 8.06 -9.35 -4.70
C GLU A 83 8.71 -10.11 -5.87
N GLU A 84 7.94 -10.47 -6.91
CA GLU A 84 8.45 -11.26 -8.03
C GLU A 84 9.05 -10.43 -9.17
N LEU A 85 8.59 -9.19 -9.36
CA LEU A 85 9.03 -8.34 -10.48
C LEU A 85 10.54 -8.04 -10.48
N PRO A 86 11.24 -7.82 -9.34
CA PRO A 86 12.68 -7.62 -9.31
C PRO A 86 13.48 -8.76 -9.97
N GLU A 87 13.07 -10.01 -9.79
CA GLU A 87 13.73 -11.17 -10.40
C GLU A 87 13.58 -11.18 -11.92
N LEU A 88 12.44 -10.74 -12.43
CA LEU A 88 12.23 -10.56 -13.88
C LEU A 88 13.12 -9.42 -14.41
N MET A 89 13.22 -8.33 -13.67
CA MET A 89 14.03 -7.18 -14.06
C MET A 89 15.54 -7.46 -14.07
N LYS A 90 16.03 -8.49 -13.33
CA LYS A 90 17.44 -8.93 -13.43
C LYS A 90 17.80 -9.45 -14.81
N LYS A 91 16.83 -9.98 -15.57
CA LYS A 91 17.03 -10.47 -16.95
C LYS A 91 17.04 -9.34 -17.98
N GLY A 92 16.65 -8.13 -17.58
CA GLY A 92 16.56 -6.92 -18.40
C GLY A 92 15.43 -6.00 -17.91
N GLU A 93 15.59 -4.69 -18.01
CA GLU A 93 14.53 -3.73 -17.62
C GLU A 93 13.42 -3.61 -18.68
N SER A 94 13.72 -4.05 -19.90
CA SER A 94 12.85 -3.97 -21.05
C SER A 94 11.91 -5.17 -21.13
N CYS A 95 10.69 -4.91 -21.55
CA CYS A 95 9.68 -5.93 -21.79
C CYS A 95 8.99 -5.71 -23.14
N PRO A 96 8.41 -6.77 -23.75
CA PRO A 96 7.63 -6.62 -24.97
C PRO A 96 6.47 -5.61 -24.81
N ASP A 97 6.24 -4.79 -25.82
CA ASP A 97 5.20 -3.76 -25.78
C ASP A 97 3.77 -4.31 -25.78
N ASP A 98 3.57 -5.50 -26.33
CA ASP A 98 2.31 -6.24 -26.30
C ASP A 98 2.09 -7.01 -24.98
N LEU A 99 3.10 -7.09 -24.11
CA LEU A 99 2.98 -7.78 -22.83
C LEU A 99 1.89 -7.14 -21.97
N THR A 100 0.93 -7.96 -21.55
CA THR A 100 -0.13 -7.55 -20.63
C THR A 100 -0.05 -8.41 -19.37
N LEU A 101 0.46 -7.84 -18.27
CA LEU A 101 0.77 -8.62 -17.05
C LEU A 101 -0.44 -9.39 -16.48
N VAL A 102 -1.66 -8.87 -16.60
CA VAL A 102 -2.86 -9.56 -16.08
C VAL A 102 -3.09 -10.94 -16.70
N ASP A 103 -2.61 -11.16 -17.93
CA ASP A 103 -2.74 -12.44 -18.63
C ASP A 103 -1.68 -13.47 -18.18
N HIS A 104 -0.60 -13.01 -17.55
CA HIS A 104 0.52 -13.84 -17.09
C HIS A 104 0.52 -14.07 -15.58
N ILE A 105 -0.34 -13.38 -14.82
CA ILE A 105 -0.45 -13.56 -13.38
C ILE A 105 -1.45 -14.67 -13.07
N CYS A 106 -0.99 -15.71 -12.37
CA CYS A 106 -1.82 -16.79 -11.86
C CYS A 106 -2.17 -16.60 -10.40
N ILE A 107 -3.45 -16.76 -10.09
CA ILE A 107 -4.02 -16.52 -8.77
C ILE A 107 -4.45 -17.86 -8.17
N ASN A 108 -3.98 -18.15 -6.96
CA ASN A 108 -4.56 -19.21 -6.14
C ASN A 108 -5.94 -18.77 -5.61
N ARG A 109 -6.99 -19.55 -5.86
CA ARG A 109 -8.38 -19.17 -5.57
C ARG A 109 -8.70 -18.97 -4.10
N GLU A 110 -8.04 -19.68 -3.21
CA GLU A 110 -8.34 -19.65 -1.78
C GLU A 110 -7.57 -18.55 -1.05
N SER A 111 -6.30 -18.36 -1.42
CA SER A 111 -5.39 -17.45 -0.72
C SER A 111 -5.21 -16.10 -1.41
N TYR A 112 -5.64 -15.99 -2.68
CA TYR A 112 -5.34 -14.88 -3.58
C TYR A 112 -3.84 -14.64 -3.81
N ARG A 113 -2.98 -15.59 -3.45
CA ARG A 113 -1.56 -15.50 -3.76
C ARG A 113 -1.38 -15.48 -5.27
N ALA A 114 -0.56 -14.54 -5.73
CA ALA A 114 -0.29 -14.31 -7.14
C ALA A 114 1.13 -14.77 -7.48
N HIS A 115 1.29 -15.29 -8.69
CA HIS A 115 2.59 -15.63 -9.27
C HIS A 115 2.61 -15.24 -10.74
N ILE A 116 3.70 -14.63 -11.18
CA ILE A 116 3.96 -14.25 -12.55
C ILE A 116 4.53 -15.47 -13.29
N LYS A 117 3.74 -16.06 -14.18
CA LYS A 117 4.21 -17.12 -15.08
C LYS A 117 5.33 -16.58 -15.98
N ASP A 118 6.27 -17.47 -16.34
CA ASP A 118 7.41 -17.19 -17.21
C ASP A 118 7.05 -16.25 -18.35
N ILE A 119 7.49 -15.00 -18.21
CA ILE A 119 7.31 -13.97 -19.22
C ILE A 119 8.44 -14.12 -20.23
N PRO A 120 8.13 -14.16 -21.54
CA PRO A 120 9.16 -14.13 -22.56
C PRO A 120 10.03 -12.88 -22.40
N ASN A 121 11.35 -13.05 -22.25
CA ASN A 121 12.27 -11.92 -22.31
C ASN A 121 12.17 -11.26 -23.69
N SER A 122 12.21 -9.93 -23.76
CA SER A 122 12.21 -9.23 -25.04
C SER A 122 13.52 -9.53 -25.80
N SER A 123 13.46 -10.38 -26.81
CA SER A 123 14.55 -10.53 -27.77
C SER A 123 14.30 -9.56 -28.94
N ASN A 124 15.11 -8.50 -29.03
CA ASN A 124 15.28 -7.66 -30.22
C ASN A 124 14.03 -6.93 -30.77
N THR A 125 13.09 -6.49 -29.93
CA THR A 125 12.01 -5.60 -30.38
C THR A 125 12.46 -4.13 -30.34
N GLU A 126 12.24 -3.39 -31.43
CA GLU A 126 12.64 -1.98 -31.60
C GLU A 126 11.80 -1.01 -30.73
N ASN A 127 10.63 -1.45 -30.24
CA ASN A 127 9.81 -0.72 -29.29
C ASN A 127 9.78 -1.50 -27.96
N LEU A 128 10.42 -0.92 -26.93
CA LEU A 128 10.54 -1.51 -25.61
C LEU A 128 9.95 -0.58 -24.56
N THR A 129 9.00 -1.10 -23.81
CA THR A 129 8.48 -0.53 -22.57
C THR A 129 9.28 -1.06 -21.39
N THR A 130 9.01 -0.52 -20.19
CA THR A 130 9.66 -0.97 -18.95
C THR A 130 8.70 -1.81 -18.11
N TYR A 131 9.24 -2.74 -17.33
CA TYR A 131 8.45 -3.46 -16.31
C TYR A 131 7.74 -2.51 -15.34
N ARG A 132 8.30 -1.33 -15.06
CA ARG A 132 7.62 -0.25 -14.30
C ARG A 132 6.36 0.24 -14.98
N SER A 133 6.43 0.56 -16.28
CA SER A 133 5.25 0.97 -17.04
C SER A 133 4.19 -0.12 -17.07
N LYS A 134 4.60 -1.38 -17.25
CA LYS A 134 3.67 -2.52 -17.23
C LYS A 134 3.04 -2.74 -15.87
N PHE A 135 3.79 -2.54 -14.80
CA PHE A 135 3.27 -2.60 -13.43
C PHE A 135 2.25 -1.48 -13.16
N ILE A 136 2.48 -0.26 -13.65
CA ILE A 136 1.47 0.81 -13.57
C ILE A 136 0.20 0.40 -14.31
N SER A 137 0.30 -0.11 -15.54
CA SER A 137 -0.84 -0.59 -16.31
C SER A 137 -1.60 -1.70 -15.58
N LEU A 138 -0.89 -2.64 -14.95
CA LEU A 138 -1.48 -3.69 -14.11
C LEU A 138 -2.27 -3.10 -12.95
N VAL A 139 -1.68 -2.18 -12.19
CA VAL A 139 -2.34 -1.58 -11.02
C VAL A 139 -3.58 -0.78 -11.45
N LYS A 140 -3.52 -0.08 -12.59
CA LYS A 140 -4.69 0.56 -13.20
C LYS A 140 -5.78 -0.45 -13.57
N SER A 141 -5.42 -1.56 -14.21
CA SER A 141 -6.37 -2.62 -14.55
C SER A 141 -7.05 -3.24 -13.32
N ILE A 142 -6.40 -3.20 -12.15
CA ILE A 142 -6.96 -3.70 -10.90
C ILE A 142 -7.82 -2.62 -10.21
N LEU A 143 -7.25 -1.44 -9.96
CA LEU A 143 -7.82 -0.44 -9.05
C LEU A 143 -8.72 0.60 -9.74
N GLU A 144 -8.54 0.80 -11.05
CA GLU A 144 -9.28 1.77 -11.87
C GLU A 144 -10.22 1.07 -12.87
N ARG A 145 -10.46 -0.24 -12.71
CA ARG A 145 -11.31 -1.03 -13.62
C ARG A 145 -12.74 -0.49 -13.77
N ASP A 146 -13.28 0.05 -12.68
CA ASP A 146 -14.66 0.46 -12.61
C ASP A 146 -14.72 2.00 -12.70
N ASP A 147 -14.87 2.55 -13.92
CA ASP A 147 -14.95 4.01 -14.18
C ASP A 147 -16.03 4.73 -13.33
N ASN A 148 -17.06 3.99 -12.92
CA ASN A 148 -18.16 4.48 -12.07
C ASN A 148 -17.88 4.38 -10.57
N THR A 149 -16.84 3.67 -10.17
CA THR A 149 -16.40 3.64 -8.76
C THR A 149 -15.43 4.79 -8.58
N SER A 150 -15.97 6.02 -8.61
CA SER A 150 -15.24 7.21 -8.17
C SER A 150 -14.48 6.82 -6.91
N VAL A 151 -13.16 6.77 -6.98
CA VAL A 151 -12.27 6.49 -5.84
C VAL A 151 -12.82 7.29 -4.66
N LYS A 152 -13.44 6.59 -3.71
CA LYS A 152 -14.14 7.20 -2.60
C LYS A 152 -13.06 7.66 -1.63
N GLY A 153 -13.04 8.96 -1.36
CA GLY A 153 -12.05 9.57 -0.47
C GLY A 153 -10.90 10.24 -1.22
N GLU A 154 -10.68 11.50 -0.87
CA GLU A 154 -9.54 12.32 -1.30
C GLU A 154 -8.20 11.66 -0.95
N ASN A 155 -8.10 11.06 0.23
CA ASN A 155 -6.91 10.34 0.70
C ASN A 155 -6.54 9.16 -0.19
N THR A 156 -7.54 8.39 -0.65
CA THR A 156 -7.32 7.23 -1.51
C THR A 156 -6.75 7.63 -2.87
N ARG A 157 -7.24 8.75 -3.44
CA ARG A 157 -6.71 9.31 -4.69
C ARG A 157 -5.29 9.84 -4.53
N VAL A 158 -5.03 10.52 -3.41
CA VAL A 158 -3.71 10.99 -3.02
C VAL A 158 -2.71 9.84 -2.95
N GLU A 159 -3.06 8.76 -2.25
CA GLU A 159 -2.18 7.61 -2.10
C GLU A 159 -1.95 6.86 -3.42
N LEU A 160 -2.99 6.70 -4.25
CA LEU A 160 -2.86 6.06 -5.56
C LEU A 160 -1.97 6.89 -6.50
N THR A 161 -2.13 8.21 -6.49
CA THR A 161 -1.31 9.13 -7.29
C THR A 161 0.14 9.09 -6.82
N HIS A 162 0.37 9.16 -5.51
CA HIS A 162 1.72 9.05 -4.94
C HIS A 162 2.35 7.68 -5.23
N PHE A 163 1.57 6.59 -5.22
CA PHE A 163 2.06 5.27 -5.58
C PHE A 163 2.60 5.22 -7.01
N TYR A 164 1.85 5.75 -7.98
CA TYR A 164 2.33 5.79 -9.38
C TYR A 164 3.61 6.62 -9.53
N LEU A 165 3.69 7.77 -8.88
CA LEU A 165 4.92 8.58 -8.88
C LEU A 165 6.11 7.78 -8.34
N LYS A 166 5.93 7.02 -7.25
CA LYS A 166 6.99 6.17 -6.69
C LYS A 166 7.34 4.98 -7.57
N VAL A 167 6.39 4.42 -8.32
CA VAL A 167 6.68 3.39 -9.32
C VAL A 167 7.52 3.97 -10.47
N GLU A 168 7.28 5.20 -10.90
CA GLU A 168 8.05 5.83 -12.00
C GLU A 168 9.47 6.23 -11.56
N GLU A 169 9.67 6.56 -10.29
CA GLU A 169 10.98 6.93 -9.75
C GLU A 169 11.97 5.75 -9.78
N ARG A 170 12.88 5.73 -10.76
CA ARG A 170 13.93 4.69 -10.91
C ARG A 170 14.79 4.44 -9.66
N LYS A 171 14.88 5.41 -8.75
CA LYS A 171 15.69 5.32 -7.52
C LYS A 171 14.96 4.61 -6.38
N VAL A 172 13.66 4.40 -6.51
CA VAL A 172 12.84 3.67 -5.54
C VAL A 172 12.90 2.19 -5.91
N ALA A 173 13.36 1.32 -5.01
CA ALA A 173 13.33 -0.11 -5.26
C ALA A 173 11.87 -0.60 -5.28
N PHE A 174 11.58 -1.68 -6.02
CA PHE A 174 10.22 -2.24 -6.00
C PHE A 174 9.82 -2.69 -4.59
N ASP A 175 10.74 -3.28 -3.83
CA ASP A 175 10.52 -3.69 -2.44
C ASP A 175 10.09 -2.51 -1.53
N ASP A 176 10.55 -1.29 -1.80
CA ASP A 176 10.12 -0.10 -1.05
C ASP A 176 8.62 0.19 -1.24
N LEU A 177 8.05 -0.21 -2.39
CA LEU A 177 6.63 -0.04 -2.70
C LEU A 177 5.74 -1.01 -1.92
N TRP A 178 6.28 -2.14 -1.45
CA TRP A 178 5.52 -3.13 -0.67
C TRP A 178 4.90 -2.51 0.60
N HIS A 179 5.65 -1.60 1.22
CA HIS A 179 5.27 -0.83 2.40
C HIS A 179 4.56 0.48 2.06
N HIS A 180 4.17 0.73 0.82
CA HIS A 180 3.49 1.98 0.48
C HIS A 180 2.11 2.07 1.16
N PRO A 181 1.68 3.24 1.69
CA PRO A 181 0.40 3.39 2.38
C PRO A 181 -0.80 2.80 1.63
N LEU A 182 -0.90 3.03 0.31
CA LEU A 182 -1.91 2.44 -0.57
C LEU A 182 -2.10 0.93 -0.34
N LEU A 183 -0.99 0.20 -0.14
CA LEU A 183 -0.96 -1.24 0.04
C LEU A 183 -0.94 -1.65 1.51
N MET A 184 -1.01 -0.75 2.48
CA MET A 184 -1.11 -1.13 3.89
C MET A 184 -2.56 -1.50 4.25
N SER A 185 -2.72 -2.62 4.95
CA SER A 185 -3.96 -2.99 5.63
C SER A 185 -4.32 -2.04 6.77
N HIS A 186 -5.57 -2.08 7.21
CA HIS A 186 -6.03 -1.35 8.40
C HIS A 186 -5.13 -1.57 9.62
N THR A 187 -4.70 -2.81 9.85
CA THR A 187 -3.83 -3.17 10.97
C THR A 187 -2.44 -2.57 10.82
N GLU A 188 -1.83 -2.65 9.64
CA GLU A 188 -0.52 -2.04 9.38
C GLU A 188 -0.58 -0.52 9.55
N ARG A 189 -1.61 0.14 9.05
CA ARG A 189 -1.80 1.59 9.22
C ARG A 189 -2.02 1.99 10.68
N TYR A 190 -2.73 1.17 11.45
CA TYR A 190 -2.96 1.40 12.87
C TYR A 190 -1.65 1.37 13.67
N TYR A 191 -0.75 0.43 13.37
CA TYR A 191 0.55 0.32 14.04
C TYR A 191 1.64 1.21 13.44
N PHE A 192 1.45 1.73 12.22
CA PHE A 192 2.43 2.53 11.50
C PHE A 192 3.04 3.68 12.33
N PRO A 193 2.28 4.53 13.05
CA PRO A 193 2.87 5.61 13.84
C PRO A 193 3.88 5.11 14.90
N PHE A 194 3.60 3.95 15.49
CA PHE A 194 4.45 3.33 16.50
C PHE A 194 5.73 2.76 15.85
N ASP A 195 5.56 1.92 14.84
CA ASP A 195 6.67 1.25 14.16
C ASP A 195 7.60 2.23 13.45
N ALA A 196 7.03 3.25 12.79
CA ALA A 196 7.77 4.30 12.11
C ALA A 196 8.60 5.12 13.10
N THR A 197 8.01 5.55 14.22
CA THR A 197 8.73 6.30 15.26
C THR A 197 9.89 5.48 15.82
N MET A 198 9.63 4.23 16.24
CA MET A 198 10.66 3.35 16.80
C MET A 198 11.80 3.09 15.81
N THR A 199 11.47 2.85 14.54
CA THR A 199 12.46 2.64 13.47
C THR A 199 13.30 3.88 13.23
N LEU A 200 12.67 5.05 13.15
CA LEU A 200 13.37 6.32 12.91
C LEU A 200 14.25 6.71 14.09
N ASP A 201 13.79 6.53 15.32
CA ASP A 201 14.59 6.78 16.53
C ASP A 201 15.80 5.85 16.60
N THR A 202 15.63 4.57 16.26
CA THR A 202 16.73 3.58 16.24
C THR A 202 17.74 3.87 15.12
N LYS A 203 17.26 4.18 13.90
CA LYS A 203 18.13 4.34 12.72
C LYS A 203 18.76 5.73 12.59
N LYS A 204 18.15 6.76 13.19
CA LYS A 204 18.55 8.16 13.03
C LYS A 204 18.78 8.89 14.37
N SER A 205 18.80 8.16 15.49
CA SER A 205 19.08 8.70 16.83
C SER A 205 18.22 9.93 17.17
N GLY A 206 16.97 9.96 16.74
CA GLY A 206 16.05 11.09 16.93
C GLY A 206 16.27 12.31 16.04
N VAL A 207 17.38 12.43 15.31
CA VAL A 207 17.74 13.58 14.45
C VAL A 207 16.75 13.77 13.29
N TRP A 208 15.98 12.73 12.95
CA TRP A 208 14.92 12.84 11.95
C TRP A 208 13.84 13.85 12.34
N ARG A 209 13.59 14.04 13.65
CA ARG A 209 12.55 14.94 14.16
C ARG A 209 12.79 16.38 13.76
N ASP A 210 14.05 16.83 13.69
CA ASP A 210 14.44 18.20 13.33
C ASP A 210 14.07 18.61 11.90
N LYS A 211 13.67 17.67 11.05
CA LYS A 211 13.27 17.92 9.66
C LYS A 211 11.80 18.33 9.51
N TYR A 212 10.99 18.11 10.54
CA TYR A 212 9.55 18.29 10.52
C TYR A 212 8.99 19.56 11.21
N PRO A 213 9.75 20.39 11.97
CA PRO A 213 9.22 21.65 12.52
C PRO A 213 8.79 22.66 11.45
N GLY A 214 9.32 22.55 10.23
CA GLY A 214 8.96 23.39 9.07
C GLY A 214 7.96 22.75 8.12
N SER A 215 7.28 21.66 8.50
CA SER A 215 6.24 21.05 7.66
C SER A 215 5.03 21.99 7.52
N GLU A 216 4.18 21.74 6.52
CA GLU A 216 2.89 22.43 6.43
C GLU A 216 2.10 22.27 7.74
N SER A 217 1.39 23.34 8.12
CA SER A 217 0.53 23.36 9.30
C SER A 217 -0.62 22.38 9.09
N ILE A 218 -0.89 21.55 10.10
CA ILE A 218 -2.03 20.63 10.09
C ILE A 218 -2.82 20.95 11.35
N ASP A 219 -4.05 21.44 11.22
CA ASP A 219 -4.92 21.68 12.37
C ASP A 219 -5.44 20.34 12.90
N LEU A 220 -4.78 19.80 13.91
CA LEU A 220 -5.17 18.54 14.52
C LEU A 220 -6.52 18.65 15.21
N GLU A 221 -6.80 19.79 15.85
CA GLU A 221 -8.03 19.98 16.61
C GLU A 221 -9.25 19.93 15.68
N GLU A 222 -9.19 20.61 14.55
CA GLU A 222 -10.20 20.56 13.49
C GLU A 222 -10.38 19.14 12.96
N LYS A 223 -9.27 18.43 12.69
CA LYS A 223 -9.34 17.02 12.24
C LYS A 223 -9.93 16.06 13.27
N ILE A 224 -9.72 16.31 14.56
CA ILE A 224 -10.38 15.55 15.62
C ILE A 224 -11.87 15.87 15.66
N LYS A 225 -12.28 17.13 15.51
CA LYS A 225 -13.70 17.55 15.48
C LYS A 225 -14.48 16.95 14.30
N GLU A 226 -13.80 16.72 13.18
CA GLU A 226 -14.39 16.01 12.02
C GLU A 226 -14.64 14.52 12.29
N SER A 227 -14.04 13.94 13.34
CA SER A 227 -14.18 12.53 13.68
C SER A 227 -15.49 12.24 14.41
N LYS A 228 -16.11 11.10 14.12
CA LYS A 228 -17.22 10.55 14.92
C LYS A 228 -16.84 10.17 16.37
N TYR A 229 -15.55 10.21 16.70
CA TYR A 229 -14.98 9.90 18.01
C TYR A 229 -14.29 11.11 18.65
N ASP A 230 -14.69 12.32 18.27
CA ASP A 230 -14.13 13.59 18.77
C ASP A 230 -14.05 13.64 20.30
N THR A 231 -15.11 13.24 21.00
CA THR A 231 -15.20 13.22 22.46
C THR A 231 -14.16 12.32 23.14
N ASP A 232 -13.78 11.21 22.50
CA ASP A 232 -12.78 10.28 23.01
C ASP A 232 -11.35 10.76 22.73
N PHE A 233 -11.16 11.44 21.60
CA PHE A 233 -9.88 11.88 21.06
C PHE A 233 -9.44 13.25 21.57
N LYS A 234 -10.35 14.20 21.69
CA LYS A 234 -10.08 15.59 22.08
C LYS A 234 -9.32 15.73 23.41
N PRO A 235 -9.64 14.98 24.49
CA PRO A 235 -8.90 15.09 25.75
C PRO A 235 -7.42 14.70 25.65
N CYS A 236 -7.02 14.03 24.57
CA CYS A 236 -5.66 13.58 24.36
C CYS A 236 -4.84 14.52 23.47
N TYR A 237 -5.37 15.67 23.03
CA TYR A 237 -4.72 16.55 22.04
C TYR A 237 -3.89 17.69 22.64
N GLU A 238 -4.15 18.14 23.87
CA GLU A 238 -3.68 19.43 24.39
C GLU A 238 -2.15 19.66 24.41
N ASN A 239 -1.34 18.62 24.19
CA ASN A 239 0.13 18.68 24.25
C ASN A 239 0.83 18.50 22.88
N TYR A 240 0.09 18.46 21.77
CA TYR A 240 0.65 18.18 20.44
C TYR A 240 0.71 19.44 19.56
N GLN A 241 1.69 19.51 18.67
CA GLN A 241 1.87 20.63 17.74
C GLN A 241 1.03 20.45 16.47
N ASP A 242 0.53 21.54 15.90
CA ASP A 242 -0.22 21.56 14.63
C ASP A 242 0.69 21.44 13.39
N ASN A 243 1.46 20.35 13.33
CA ASN A 243 2.36 20.02 12.22
C ASN A 243 2.46 18.50 12.03
N ALA A 244 3.18 18.05 11.00
CA ALA A 244 3.30 16.63 10.68
C ALA A 244 3.93 15.80 11.82
N LEU A 245 4.84 16.39 12.61
CA LEU A 245 5.45 15.73 13.76
C LEU A 245 4.45 15.54 14.88
N GLY A 246 3.66 16.58 15.20
CA GLY A 246 2.61 16.50 16.20
C GLY A 246 1.48 15.53 15.80
N VAL A 247 1.12 15.45 14.52
CA VAL A 247 0.21 14.42 14.00
C VAL A 247 0.75 13.01 14.27
N LEU A 248 2.03 12.78 13.97
CA LEU A 248 2.66 11.48 14.16
C LEU A 248 2.74 11.10 15.64
N ASP A 249 3.18 12.01 16.50
CA ASP A 249 3.26 11.79 17.95
C ASP A 249 1.86 11.56 18.55
N TYR A 250 0.87 12.35 18.17
CA TYR A 250 -0.52 12.18 18.61
C TYR A 250 -1.07 10.81 18.19
N SER A 251 -0.86 10.43 16.93
CA SER A 251 -1.33 9.15 16.37
C SER A 251 -0.67 7.94 17.02
N ARG A 252 0.59 8.06 17.46
CA ARG A 252 1.29 7.02 18.24
C ARG A 252 0.65 6.86 19.62
N ASP A 253 0.40 7.96 20.30
CA ASP A 253 0.04 7.95 21.72
C ASP A 253 -1.46 7.69 21.94
N ILE A 254 -2.32 8.08 20.99
CA ILE A 254 -3.78 7.87 21.12
C ILE A 254 -4.16 6.39 21.30
N SER A 255 -3.43 5.49 20.64
CA SER A 255 -3.58 4.04 20.75
C SER A 255 -3.31 3.52 22.16
N VAL A 256 -2.41 4.17 22.91
CA VAL A 256 -2.10 3.84 24.31
C VAL A 256 -3.19 4.39 25.24
N HIS A 257 -3.72 5.58 24.95
CA HIS A 257 -4.76 6.22 25.75
C HIS A 257 -6.11 5.48 25.68
N VAL A 258 -6.49 4.98 24.50
CA VAL A 258 -7.72 4.18 24.33
C VAL A 258 -7.65 2.87 25.14
N LYS A 259 -6.48 2.20 25.18
CA LYS A 259 -6.27 0.99 25.99
C LYS A 259 -6.33 1.25 27.50
N LYS A 260 -5.88 2.43 27.96
CA LYS A 260 -5.98 2.82 29.38
C LYS A 260 -7.44 3.08 29.81
N LYS A 261 -8.28 3.62 28.93
CA LYS A 261 -9.71 3.81 29.20
C LYS A 261 -10.48 2.48 29.21
N SER A 262 -10.16 1.53 28.33
CA SER A 262 -10.81 0.21 28.30
C SER A 262 -10.34 -0.76 29.38
N GLY A 263 -9.21 -0.47 30.05
CA GLY A 263 -8.75 -1.18 31.24
C GLY A 263 -9.27 -0.63 32.57
N SER A 264 -10.05 0.46 32.57
CA SER A 264 -10.63 1.04 33.79
C SER A 264 -12.03 0.49 34.06
N VAL A 265 -12.14 -0.84 34.23
CA VAL A 265 -13.25 -1.46 34.95
C VAL A 265 -12.61 -2.21 36.12
N CYS A 266 -13.05 -1.85 37.34
CA CYS A 266 -12.68 -2.37 38.68
C CYS A 266 -11.31 -1.88 39.21
N THR A 267 -11.15 -1.31 40.41
CA THR A 267 -11.96 -1.28 41.65
C THR A 267 -11.54 -0.13 42.57
N SER A 268 -12.41 0.16 43.55
CA SER A 268 -12.16 0.63 44.95
C SER A 268 -11.70 2.09 45.16
N HIS A 269 -12.26 2.88 46.09
CA HIS A 269 -13.14 2.64 47.23
C HIS A 269 -14.08 3.84 47.46
#